data_AF-A0A4Q7ZFG5-F1
#
_entry.id   AF-A0A4Q7ZFG5-F1
#
_cell.length_a   1.000
_cell.length_b   1.000
_cell.length_c   1.000
_cell.angle_alpha   90.00
_cell.angle_beta   90.00
_cell.angle_gamma   90.00
#
_symmetry.space_group_name_H-M   'P 1'
#
loop_
_entity.id
_entity.type
_entity.pdbx_description
1 polymer ?
#
loop_
_entity_poly.entity_id
_entity_poly.type
_entity_poly.pdbx_seq_one_letter_code
_entity_poly.pdbx_strand_id
1 'polypeptide(L)'
;MTRTRLAGVVLVGALAVAGCDDGPRRLDGNAAPAGGSPPTSAALAPSALAPSAPGSPAPAPSTTPPAAGPKPSTSPAALVLGPQGLGALKLGMTLEQARATGMIVGYKVEDFTGHCGISKLRGTNATVFFTPGLGLSSIDMYGGIRTPEGIRLGSSIDGVRKAYPDWEEIVGGGDTGYGWADTPGNRKAGYRIDVRKGKVDGVALALEGQKCIE
;
A
#
# COMPACT_ATOMS: atom_id res chain seq x y z
N MET A 1 -39.71 -18.86 19.48
CA MET A 1 -40.72 -19.72 18.84
C MET A 1 -40.38 -19.83 17.36
N THR A 2 -40.37 -21.07 16.87
CA THR A 2 -40.45 -21.51 15.47
C THR A 2 -39.31 -21.15 14.50
N ARG A 3 -38.38 -22.13 14.37
CA ARG A 3 -37.42 -22.28 13.28
C ARG A 3 -38.16 -22.76 12.03
N THR A 4 -38.08 -22.02 10.92
CA THR A 4 -38.54 -22.52 9.61
C THR A 4 -37.32 -22.83 8.75
N ARG A 5 -37.00 -24.13 8.64
CA ARG A 5 -36.02 -24.65 7.68
C ARG A 5 -36.74 -24.88 6.36
N LEU A 6 -36.39 -24.12 5.32
CA LEU A 6 -36.77 -24.42 3.95
C LEU A 6 -35.59 -25.13 3.28
N ALA A 7 -35.73 -26.44 3.15
CA ALA A 7 -34.95 -27.27 2.24
C ALA A 7 -35.50 -27.05 0.81
N GLY A 8 -34.63 -26.79 -0.15
CA GLY A 8 -35.04 -26.49 -1.52
C GLY A 8 -33.96 -26.82 -2.55
N VAL A 9 -33.89 -28.10 -2.90
CA VAL A 9 -33.52 -28.68 -4.20
C VAL A 9 -32.19 -28.23 -4.84
N VAL A 10 -31.20 -29.11 -4.73
CA VAL A 10 -29.98 -29.14 -5.54
C VAL A 10 -30.35 -29.63 -6.95
N LEU A 11 -30.16 -28.78 -7.96
CA LEU A 11 -30.20 -29.18 -9.37
C LEU A 11 -28.75 -29.44 -9.83
N VAL A 12 -28.42 -30.72 -9.99
CA VAL A 12 -27.16 -31.18 -10.59
C VAL A 12 -27.31 -31.09 -12.11
N GLY A 13 -26.77 -30.03 -12.72
CA GLY A 13 -26.58 -29.91 -14.17
C GLY A 13 -25.17 -30.35 -14.54
N ALA A 14 -25.05 -31.45 -15.27
CA ALA A 14 -23.78 -31.96 -15.79
C ALA A 14 -23.59 -31.61 -17.27
N LEU A 15 -22.33 -31.27 -17.61
CA LEU A 15 -21.62 -31.49 -18.88
C LEU A 15 -22.03 -30.71 -20.14
N ALA A 16 -21.12 -29.84 -20.59
CA ALA A 16 -20.29 -30.09 -21.78
C ALA A 16 -19.19 -29.01 -21.89
N VAL A 17 -17.93 -29.44 -21.81
CA VAL A 17 -16.74 -28.60 -22.07
C VAL A 17 -16.25 -28.95 -23.47
N ALA A 18 -16.32 -27.98 -24.39
CA ALA A 18 -15.63 -28.02 -25.67
C ALA A 18 -14.57 -26.92 -25.64
N GLY A 19 -13.33 -27.28 -25.97
CA GLY A 19 -12.15 -26.46 -25.78
C GLY A 19 -11.90 -25.43 -26.88
N CYS A 20 -11.07 -24.46 -26.53
CA CYS A 20 -10.10 -23.82 -27.42
C CYS A 20 -8.85 -23.55 -26.58
N ASP A 21 -7.76 -24.18 -27.00
CA ASP A 21 -6.41 -24.07 -26.47
C ASP A 21 -5.77 -22.84 -27.13
N ASP A 22 -5.66 -21.72 -26.42
CA ASP A 22 -4.83 -20.58 -26.82
C ASP A 22 -3.68 -20.47 -25.81
N GLY A 23 -2.66 -21.27 -26.04
CA GLY A 23 -1.40 -21.19 -25.29
C GLY A 23 -0.79 -19.79 -25.41
N PRO A 24 -0.22 -19.23 -24.32
CA PRO A 24 0.42 -17.93 -24.39
C PRO A 24 1.66 -17.98 -25.28
N ARG A 25 1.67 -17.12 -26.30
CA ARG A 25 2.86 -16.87 -27.14
C ARG A 25 4.03 -16.43 -26.26
N ARG A 26 5.11 -17.22 -26.24
CA ARG A 26 6.41 -16.76 -25.77
C ARG A 26 6.86 -15.59 -26.65
N LEU A 27 7.00 -14.43 -26.03
CA LEU A 27 7.77 -13.32 -26.59
C LEU A 27 9.20 -13.49 -26.09
N ASP A 28 10.03 -14.21 -26.84
CA ASP A 28 11.47 -14.22 -26.65
C ASP A 28 12.02 -12.87 -27.14
N GLY A 29 11.92 -11.86 -26.28
CA GLY A 29 12.50 -10.54 -26.48
C GLY A 29 13.91 -10.49 -25.90
N ASN A 30 14.91 -10.41 -26.78
CA ASN A 30 16.31 -10.20 -26.42
C ASN A 30 16.48 -8.92 -25.58
N ALA A 31 16.88 -9.09 -24.31
CA ALA A 31 17.36 -7.99 -23.49
C ALA A 31 18.78 -7.62 -23.93
N ALA A 32 18.95 -6.41 -24.46
CA ALA A 32 20.27 -5.81 -24.66
C ALA A 32 20.84 -5.39 -23.30
N PRO A 33 22.13 -5.67 -22.99
CA PRO A 33 22.74 -5.24 -21.74
C PRO A 33 22.97 -3.73 -21.70
N ALA A 34 22.62 -3.14 -20.56
CA ALA A 34 22.94 -1.78 -20.17
C ALA A 34 24.47 -1.61 -20.03
N GLY A 35 25.02 -0.67 -20.80
CA GLY A 35 26.40 -0.20 -20.68
C GLY A 35 26.45 1.22 -20.15
N GLY A 36 27.30 1.46 -19.15
CA GLY A 36 27.71 2.78 -18.68
C GLY A 36 27.64 2.89 -17.15
N SER A 37 28.65 3.30 -16.39
CA SER A 37 30.04 3.70 -16.64
C SER A 37 30.80 3.60 -15.30
N PRO A 38 32.15 3.48 -15.28
CA PRO A 38 33.00 3.69 -14.09
C PRO A 38 33.43 5.18 -14.02
N PRO A 39 34.35 5.64 -13.15
CA PRO A 39 35.04 5.03 -12.00
C PRO A 39 34.96 5.83 -10.68
N THR A 40 35.44 5.16 -9.64
CA THR A 40 35.94 5.64 -8.36
C THR A 40 36.89 6.84 -8.48
N SER A 41 36.68 7.89 -7.67
CA SER A 41 37.66 8.94 -7.40
C SER A 41 37.89 9.08 -5.90
N ALA A 42 39.01 8.53 -5.44
CA ALA A 42 39.59 8.84 -4.14
C ALA A 42 40.48 10.07 -4.29
N ALA A 43 40.20 11.13 -3.53
CA ALA A 43 41.06 12.30 -3.45
C ALA A 43 41.69 12.37 -2.05
N LEU A 44 43.00 12.07 -2.02
CA LEU A 44 43.91 12.40 -0.93
C LEU A 44 44.15 13.91 -0.93
N ALA A 45 44.13 14.54 0.25
CA ALA A 45 44.59 15.92 0.41
C ALA A 45 45.67 16.00 1.51
N PRO A 46 46.62 16.96 1.38
CA PRO A 46 47.95 16.88 1.97
C PRO A 46 48.08 17.66 3.30
N SER A 47 49.06 17.23 4.09
CA SER A 47 49.64 17.97 5.21
C SER A 47 50.23 19.30 4.74
N ALA A 48 49.87 20.41 5.40
CA ALA A 48 50.54 21.70 5.23
C ALA A 48 50.93 22.29 6.60
N LEU A 49 52.16 22.81 6.61
CA LEU A 49 52.97 23.25 7.75
C LEU A 49 52.48 24.55 8.38
N ALA A 50 52.78 24.67 9.67
CA ALA A 50 52.53 25.80 10.55
C ALA A 50 53.35 27.05 10.23
N PRO A 51 52.85 28.24 10.62
CA PRO A 51 53.67 29.35 11.06
C PRO A 51 53.44 29.67 12.55
N SER A 52 54.54 29.82 13.28
CA SER A 52 54.61 30.28 14.66
C SER A 52 54.29 31.78 14.76
N ALA A 53 53.50 32.16 15.76
CA ALA A 53 53.46 33.53 16.27
C ALA A 53 53.32 33.53 17.82
N PRO A 54 53.98 34.45 18.53
CA PRO A 54 54.06 34.49 19.99
C PRO A 54 53.04 35.46 20.61
N GLY A 55 52.75 35.25 21.89
CA GLY A 55 52.13 36.26 22.76
C GLY A 55 50.96 35.70 23.56
N SER A 56 51.25 35.27 24.79
CA SER A 56 50.32 34.73 25.77
C SER A 56 49.62 35.86 26.55
N PRO A 57 48.28 35.94 26.56
CA PRO A 57 47.52 36.60 27.61
C PRO A 57 46.79 35.57 28.49
N ALA A 58 46.65 35.91 29.78
CA ALA A 58 46.16 35.10 30.88
C ALA A 58 44.78 34.43 30.66
N PRO A 59 44.53 33.25 31.27
CA PRO A 59 43.31 32.46 31.05
C PRO A 59 42.07 33.10 31.73
N ALA A 60 41.05 33.37 30.92
CA ALA A 60 39.67 33.58 31.38
C ALA A 60 38.96 32.21 31.54
N PRO A 61 38.00 32.06 32.48
CA PRO A 61 37.27 30.81 32.66
C PRO A 61 36.46 30.48 31.40
N SER A 62 36.78 29.33 30.79
CA SER A 62 36.10 28.82 29.60
C SER A 62 34.85 28.05 30.02
N THR A 63 33.67 28.66 29.88
CA THR A 63 32.40 27.93 29.88
C THR A 63 32.30 27.10 28.61
N THR A 64 32.47 25.79 28.75
CA THR A 64 32.31 24.82 27.66
C THR A 64 30.88 24.88 27.11
N PRO A 65 30.67 25.10 25.80
CA PRO A 65 29.35 24.92 25.20
C PRO A 65 28.91 23.47 25.37
N PRO A 66 27.65 23.20 25.79
CA PRO A 66 27.14 21.84 25.83
C PRO A 66 27.29 21.19 24.46
N ALA A 67 27.91 20.00 24.44
CA ALA A 67 27.98 19.16 23.27
C ALA A 67 26.57 19.02 22.68
N ALA A 68 26.40 19.42 21.42
CA ALA A 68 25.16 19.21 20.71
C ALA A 68 24.87 17.70 20.69
N GLY A 69 23.92 17.27 21.52
CA GLY A 69 23.45 15.90 21.51
C GLY A 69 22.99 15.51 20.11
N PRO A 70 23.13 14.23 19.72
CA PRO A 70 22.66 13.76 18.42
C PRO A 70 21.18 14.15 18.27
N LYS A 71 20.88 14.95 17.23
CA LYS A 71 19.50 15.25 16.86
C LYS A 71 18.79 13.90 16.64
N PRO A 72 17.64 13.65 17.27
CA PRO A 72 16.87 12.46 16.95
C PRO A 72 16.55 12.49 15.46
N SER A 73 17.07 11.52 14.73
CA SER A 73 16.64 11.24 13.36
C SER A 73 15.20 10.75 13.44
N THR A 74 14.25 11.68 13.38
CA THR A 74 12.84 11.36 13.22
C THR A 74 12.67 10.75 11.84
N SER A 75 12.86 9.43 11.74
CA SER A 75 12.41 8.69 10.57
C SER A 75 10.93 9.05 10.38
N PRO A 76 10.49 9.50 9.19
CA PRO A 76 9.09 9.78 8.96
C PRO A 76 8.28 8.57 9.40
N ALA A 77 7.34 8.76 10.32
CA ALA A 77 6.49 7.68 10.79
C ALA A 77 5.92 6.97 9.55
N ALA A 78 6.21 5.68 9.41
CA ALA A 78 5.77 4.91 8.25
C ALA A 78 4.25 5.04 8.11
N LEU A 79 3.79 5.48 6.95
CA LEU A 79 2.38 5.69 6.69
C LEU A 79 1.62 4.35 6.86
N VAL A 80 0.51 4.38 7.60
CA VAL A 80 -0.31 3.20 7.91
C VAL A 80 -1.66 3.34 7.19
N LEU A 81 -2.07 2.29 6.50
CA LEU A 81 -3.43 2.18 5.93
C LEU A 81 -4.35 1.67 7.03
N GLY A 82 -4.86 2.57 7.87
CA GLY A 82 -5.69 2.25 9.03
C GLY A 82 -7.17 2.07 8.67
N PRO A 83 -8.02 1.71 9.66
CA PRO A 83 -9.43 1.35 9.44
C PRO A 83 -10.28 2.47 8.80
N GLN A 84 -9.85 3.73 8.91
CA GLN A 84 -10.57 4.90 8.43
C GLN A 84 -9.93 5.48 7.14
N GLY A 85 -8.74 5.03 6.76
CA GLY A 85 -8.04 5.51 5.57
C GLY A 85 -6.53 5.65 5.75
N LEU A 86 -5.94 6.48 4.90
CA LEU A 86 -4.50 6.68 4.75
C LEU A 86 -4.12 8.12 5.06
N GLY A 87 -3.50 8.37 6.23
CA GLY A 87 -3.14 9.72 6.64
C GLY A 87 -4.37 10.65 6.70
N ALA A 88 -4.33 11.76 5.96
CA ALA A 88 -5.43 12.71 5.85
C ALA A 88 -6.56 12.23 4.92
N LEU A 89 -6.29 11.27 4.03
CA LEU A 89 -7.27 10.72 3.11
C LEU A 89 -8.13 9.68 3.82
N LYS A 90 -9.44 9.92 3.92
CA LYS A 90 -10.37 9.07 4.68
C LYS A 90 -11.49 8.53 3.81
N LEU A 91 -11.95 7.33 4.13
CA LEU A 91 -13.15 6.75 3.53
C LEU A 91 -14.37 7.68 3.73
N GLY A 92 -15.25 7.71 2.75
CA GLY A 92 -16.47 8.53 2.73
C GLY A 92 -16.26 9.99 2.32
N MET A 93 -15.02 10.45 2.12
CA MET A 93 -14.75 11.80 1.63
C MET A 93 -15.39 12.04 0.26
N THR A 94 -15.97 13.22 0.04
CA THR A 94 -16.32 13.65 -1.31
C THR A 94 -15.05 13.83 -2.15
N LEU A 95 -15.19 13.88 -3.48
CA LEU A 95 -14.06 14.19 -4.36
C LEU A 95 -13.36 15.50 -3.99
N GLU A 96 -14.14 16.52 -3.65
CA GLU A 96 -13.60 17.82 -3.24
C GLU A 96 -12.78 17.72 -1.95
N GLN A 97 -13.31 17.04 -0.93
CA GLN A 97 -12.59 16.80 0.33
C GLN A 97 -11.31 15.99 0.10
N ALA A 98 -11.38 14.94 -0.71
CA ALA A 98 -10.22 14.12 -1.04
C ALA A 98 -9.15 14.93 -1.81
N ARG A 99 -9.55 15.80 -2.74
CA ARG A 99 -8.63 16.72 -3.45
C ARG A 99 -7.98 17.71 -2.49
N ALA A 100 -8.74 18.24 -1.51
CA ALA A 100 -8.24 19.18 -0.53
C ALA A 100 -7.12 18.60 0.35
N THR A 101 -7.04 17.27 0.51
CA THR A 101 -5.91 16.63 1.19
C THR A 101 -4.58 16.77 0.43
N GLY A 102 -4.64 17.07 -0.87
CA GLY A 102 -3.47 17.06 -1.76
C GLY A 102 -2.94 15.67 -2.11
N MET A 103 -3.56 14.59 -1.59
CA MET A 103 -3.05 13.22 -1.73
C MET A 103 -3.48 12.51 -3.01
N ILE A 104 -4.45 13.04 -3.76
CA ILE A 104 -4.96 12.42 -4.99
C ILE A 104 -4.71 13.29 -6.23
N VAL A 105 -4.59 12.64 -7.38
CA VAL A 105 -4.40 13.26 -8.71
C VAL A 105 -5.13 12.49 -9.80
N GLY A 106 -5.35 13.15 -10.93
CA GLY A 106 -5.80 12.49 -12.17
C GLY A 106 -7.21 11.91 -12.09
N TYR A 107 -8.14 12.62 -11.43
CA TYR A 107 -9.52 12.16 -11.34
C TYR A 107 -10.17 12.02 -12.71
N LYS A 108 -10.79 10.87 -12.95
CA LYS A 108 -11.65 10.59 -14.09
C LYS A 108 -12.88 9.79 -13.65
N VAL A 109 -13.92 9.82 -14.47
CA VAL A 109 -15.10 8.94 -14.31
C VAL A 109 -15.02 7.86 -15.38
N GLU A 110 -15.30 6.62 -14.99
CA GLU A 110 -15.40 5.49 -15.90
C GLU A 110 -16.85 5.01 -16.00
N ASP A 111 -17.40 5.01 -17.21
CA ASP A 111 -18.82 4.73 -17.43
C ASP A 111 -19.17 3.25 -17.31
N PHE A 112 -18.25 2.36 -17.72
CA PHE A 112 -18.48 0.91 -17.71
C PHE A 112 -18.51 0.28 -16.31
N THR A 113 -18.11 1.03 -15.28
CA THR A 113 -18.15 0.62 -13.87
C THR A 113 -19.34 1.23 -13.11
N GLY A 114 -20.30 1.84 -13.80
CA GLY A 114 -21.44 2.51 -13.16
C GLY A 114 -21.11 3.92 -12.70
N HIS A 115 -20.36 4.67 -13.52
CA HIS A 115 -19.90 6.03 -13.27
C HIS A 115 -18.98 6.14 -12.03
N CYS A 116 -18.09 5.17 -11.86
CA CYS A 116 -17.11 5.22 -10.78
C CYS A 116 -16.09 6.32 -11.03
N GLY A 117 -15.79 7.09 -9.98
CA GLY A 117 -14.65 7.98 -10.00
C GLY A 117 -13.38 7.22 -9.66
N ILE A 118 -12.30 7.52 -10.38
CA ILE A 118 -10.99 6.90 -10.17
C ILE A 118 -9.95 8.00 -10.06
N SER A 119 -9.02 7.89 -9.11
CA SER A 119 -7.84 8.74 -9.02
C SER A 119 -6.62 7.92 -8.63
N LYS A 120 -5.43 8.52 -8.77
CA LYS A 120 -4.18 7.95 -8.26
C LYS A 120 -3.75 8.65 -6.98
N LEU A 121 -3.18 7.89 -6.05
CA LEU A 121 -2.44 8.47 -4.93
C LEU A 121 -1.18 9.14 -5.47
N ARG A 122 -1.01 10.42 -5.15
CA ARG A 122 0.07 11.28 -5.67
C ARG A 122 1.44 10.64 -5.40
N GLY A 123 2.25 10.54 -6.45
CA GLY A 123 3.60 9.97 -6.37
C GLY A 123 3.64 8.44 -6.35
N THR A 124 2.53 7.77 -6.67
CA THR A 124 2.41 6.31 -6.64
C THR A 124 1.54 5.83 -7.80
N ASN A 125 1.48 4.50 -7.99
CA ASN A 125 0.54 3.86 -8.91
C ASN A 125 -0.74 3.34 -8.23
N ALA A 126 -0.87 3.46 -6.89
CA ALA A 126 -2.06 3.02 -6.17
C ALA A 126 -3.28 3.83 -6.58
N THR A 127 -4.40 3.14 -6.67
CA THR A 127 -5.67 3.71 -7.08
C THR A 127 -6.49 4.04 -5.84
N VAL A 128 -7.37 5.02 -6.00
CA VAL A 128 -8.47 5.26 -5.09
C VAL A 128 -9.75 5.32 -5.91
N PHE A 129 -10.82 4.81 -5.32
CA PHE A 129 -12.09 4.64 -6.01
C PHE A 129 -13.18 5.45 -5.30
N PHE A 130 -14.03 6.08 -6.10
CA PHE A 130 -15.18 6.84 -5.64
C PHE A 130 -16.45 6.17 -6.14
N THR A 131 -17.27 5.68 -5.23
CA THR A 131 -18.60 5.17 -5.55
C THR A 131 -19.63 6.29 -5.48
N PRO A 132 -20.47 6.49 -6.52
CA PRO A 132 -21.54 7.49 -6.48
C PRO A 132 -22.42 7.34 -5.24
N GLY A 133 -22.66 8.44 -4.53
CA GLY A 133 -23.44 8.47 -3.28
C GLY A 133 -22.70 8.00 -2.03
N LEU A 134 -21.57 7.29 -2.15
CA LEU A 134 -20.76 6.81 -1.02
C LEU A 134 -19.48 7.64 -0.81
N GLY A 135 -18.98 8.32 -1.85
CA GLY A 135 -17.73 9.08 -1.82
C GLY A 135 -16.51 8.18 -2.04
N LEU A 136 -15.36 8.59 -1.52
CA LEU A 136 -14.12 7.82 -1.53
C LEU A 136 -14.36 6.50 -0.81
N SER A 137 -14.48 5.43 -1.57
CA SER A 137 -14.95 4.16 -1.06
C SER A 137 -13.82 3.17 -0.89
N SER A 138 -12.74 3.24 -1.68
CA SER A 138 -11.57 2.35 -1.55
C SER A 138 -10.25 3.09 -1.71
N ILE A 139 -9.23 2.63 -0.98
CA ILE A 139 -7.85 3.10 -1.04
C ILE A 139 -6.91 1.88 -1.15
N ASP A 140 -6.17 1.80 -2.25
CA ASP A 140 -5.20 0.73 -2.46
C ASP A 140 -3.92 0.99 -1.67
N MET A 141 -3.35 -0.10 -1.19
CA MET A 141 -2.03 -0.14 -0.59
C MET A 141 -0.93 -0.02 -1.64
N TYR A 142 0.17 0.66 -1.31
CA TYR A 142 1.36 0.74 -2.16
C TYR A 142 2.65 0.72 -1.34
N GLY A 143 3.73 0.30 -1.99
CA GLY A 143 5.09 0.46 -1.46
C GLY A 143 5.27 -0.12 -0.06
N GLY A 144 5.95 0.64 0.80
CA GLY A 144 6.33 0.22 2.16
C GLY A 144 5.27 0.47 3.24
N ILE A 145 4.03 0.83 2.87
CA ILE A 145 2.96 1.02 3.85
C ILE A 145 2.46 -0.33 4.36
N ARG A 146 1.80 -0.30 5.52
CA ARG A 146 1.23 -1.49 6.16
C ARG A 146 -0.11 -1.18 6.80
N THR A 147 -0.89 -2.22 7.05
CA THR A 147 -2.02 -2.17 7.97
C THR A 147 -1.54 -2.04 9.43
N PRO A 148 -2.40 -1.63 10.38
CA PRO A 148 -2.04 -1.55 11.80
C PRO A 148 -1.47 -2.86 12.36
N GLU A 149 -1.99 -3.99 11.90
CA GLU A 149 -1.62 -5.35 12.30
C GLU A 149 -0.33 -5.84 11.60
N GLY A 150 0.24 -5.03 10.70
CA GLY A 150 1.55 -5.25 10.11
C GLY A 150 1.55 -5.96 8.75
N ILE A 151 0.38 -6.24 8.17
CA ILE A 151 0.28 -6.78 6.82
C ILE A 151 0.64 -5.72 5.78
N ARG A 152 1.49 -6.11 4.83
CA ARG A 152 2.00 -5.30 3.72
C ARG A 152 2.15 -6.17 2.48
N LEU A 153 2.41 -5.55 1.34
CA LEU A 153 2.75 -6.27 0.11
C LEU A 153 3.94 -7.23 0.35
N GLY A 154 3.80 -8.47 -0.10
CA GLY A 154 4.76 -9.56 0.08
C GLY A 154 4.65 -10.36 1.38
N SER A 155 3.78 -9.97 2.33
CA SER A 155 3.48 -10.79 3.52
C SER A 155 2.98 -12.17 3.11
N SER A 156 3.27 -13.22 3.91
CA SER A 156 2.75 -14.56 3.65
C SER A 156 1.26 -14.65 4.00
N ILE A 157 0.54 -15.59 3.36
CA ILE A 157 -0.84 -15.90 3.73
C ILE A 157 -0.97 -16.34 5.19
N ASP A 158 -0.01 -17.09 5.73
CA ASP A 158 0.00 -17.44 7.17
C ASP A 158 0.11 -16.20 8.06
N GLY A 159 0.87 -15.19 7.61
CA GLY A 159 0.94 -13.89 8.27
C GLY A 159 -0.42 -13.20 8.27
N VAL A 160 -1.13 -13.23 7.14
CA VAL A 160 -2.49 -12.68 7.02
C VAL A 160 -3.44 -13.38 7.99
N ARG A 161 -3.52 -14.72 7.97
CA ARG A 161 -4.40 -15.50 8.86
C ARG A 161 -4.10 -15.28 10.34
N LYS A 162 -2.83 -15.01 10.69
CA LYS A 162 -2.44 -14.69 12.06
C LYS A 162 -2.83 -13.27 12.47
N ALA A 163 -2.69 -12.30 11.56
CA ALA A 163 -3.02 -10.90 11.82
C ALA A 163 -4.54 -10.66 11.82
N TYR A 164 -5.26 -11.38 10.95
CA TYR A 164 -6.70 -11.30 10.74
C TYR A 164 -7.30 -12.71 10.81
N PRO A 165 -7.60 -13.22 12.01
CA PRO A 165 -8.17 -14.55 12.19
C PRO A 165 -9.58 -14.70 11.58
N ASP A 166 -10.25 -13.58 11.34
CA ASP A 166 -11.53 -13.42 10.68
C ASP A 166 -11.42 -13.32 9.15
N TRP A 167 -10.20 -13.32 8.59
CA TRP A 167 -10.01 -13.25 7.15
C TRP A 167 -10.66 -14.44 6.44
N GLU A 168 -11.63 -14.13 5.59
CA GLU A 168 -12.39 -15.09 4.80
C GLU A 168 -11.98 -15.00 3.33
N GLU A 169 -11.54 -16.12 2.77
CA GLU A 169 -11.27 -16.23 1.34
C GLU A 169 -12.58 -16.21 0.57
N ILE A 170 -12.76 -15.25 -0.36
CA ILE A 170 -14.01 -15.08 -1.11
C ILE A 170 -13.91 -15.64 -2.53
N VAL A 171 -12.76 -15.45 -3.19
CA VAL A 171 -12.50 -15.97 -4.54
C VAL A 171 -11.12 -16.57 -4.60
N GLY A 172 -11.00 -17.72 -5.27
CA GLY A 172 -9.73 -18.42 -5.48
C GLY A 172 -9.64 -19.70 -4.66
N GLY A 173 -8.41 -20.05 -4.26
CA GLY A 173 -8.12 -21.27 -3.52
C GLY A 173 -6.66 -21.37 -3.12
N GLY A 174 -6.38 -21.44 -1.82
CA GLY A 174 -5.07 -21.80 -1.30
C GLY A 174 -4.04 -20.67 -1.38
N ASP A 175 -3.27 -20.60 -2.47
CA ASP A 175 -2.14 -19.68 -2.61
C ASP A 175 -2.41 -18.50 -3.56
N THR A 176 -3.57 -18.49 -4.23
CA THR A 176 -3.94 -17.45 -5.21
C THR A 176 -5.44 -17.16 -5.12
N GLY A 177 -5.79 -15.87 -4.99
CA GLY A 177 -7.18 -15.43 -4.80
C GLY A 177 -7.26 -14.08 -4.09
N TYR A 178 -8.43 -13.78 -3.55
CA TYR A 178 -8.59 -12.68 -2.58
C TYR A 178 -9.60 -13.05 -1.51
N GLY A 179 -9.47 -12.38 -0.37
CA GLY A 179 -10.40 -12.50 0.74
C GLY A 179 -10.64 -11.17 1.44
N TRP A 180 -11.51 -11.19 2.44
CA TRP A 180 -11.91 -10.03 3.22
C TRP A 180 -11.61 -10.24 4.69
N ALA A 181 -11.06 -9.21 5.34
CA ALA A 181 -10.91 -9.13 6.79
C ALA A 181 -11.60 -7.87 7.31
N ASP A 182 -12.15 -7.93 8.51
CA ASP A 182 -12.72 -6.76 9.17
C ASP A 182 -11.60 -5.79 9.55
N THR A 183 -11.96 -4.51 9.63
CA THR A 183 -11.04 -3.48 10.15
C THR A 183 -11.40 -3.15 11.60
N PRO A 184 -10.50 -3.43 12.57
CA PRO A 184 -10.77 -3.12 13.97
C PRO A 184 -11.07 -1.62 14.17
N GLY A 185 -12.25 -1.29 14.70
CA GLY A 185 -12.65 0.10 14.93
C GLY A 185 -13.34 0.79 13.74
N ASN A 186 -13.57 0.10 12.62
CA ASN A 186 -14.48 0.58 11.57
C ASN A 186 -15.34 -0.56 10.99
N ARG A 187 -16.52 -0.78 11.57
CA ARG A 187 -17.47 -1.80 11.15
C ARG A 187 -18.12 -1.58 9.77
N LYS A 188 -17.82 -0.46 9.11
CA LYS A 188 -18.31 -0.16 7.75
C LYS A 188 -17.22 -0.37 6.70
N ALA A 189 -16.06 -0.88 7.08
CA ALA A 189 -14.94 -1.09 6.18
C ALA A 189 -14.23 -2.41 6.49
N GLY A 190 -13.68 -2.98 5.43
CA GLY A 190 -12.83 -4.16 5.51
C GLY A 190 -11.57 -3.98 4.67
N TYR A 191 -10.59 -4.84 4.94
CA TYR A 191 -9.47 -5.04 4.04
C TYR A 191 -9.80 -6.14 3.05
N ARG A 192 -9.81 -5.79 1.77
CA ARG A 192 -9.69 -6.76 0.67
C ARG A 192 -8.21 -7.08 0.51
N ILE A 193 -7.84 -8.35 0.62
CA ILE A 193 -6.45 -8.80 0.56
C ILE A 193 -6.31 -9.78 -0.59
N ASP A 194 -5.54 -9.39 -1.61
CA ASP A 194 -5.19 -10.24 -2.74
C ASP A 194 -3.94 -11.07 -2.42
N VAL A 195 -4.00 -12.34 -2.74
CA VAL A 195 -2.91 -13.29 -2.58
C VAL A 195 -2.55 -13.86 -3.94
N ARG A 196 -1.25 -13.96 -4.23
CA ARG A 196 -0.69 -14.62 -5.40
C ARG A 196 0.56 -15.39 -4.99
N LYS A 197 0.63 -16.68 -5.34
CA LYS A 197 1.76 -17.57 -4.97
C LYS A 197 2.05 -17.54 -3.46
N GLY A 198 1.00 -17.54 -2.64
CA GLY A 198 1.05 -17.60 -1.18
C GLY A 198 1.48 -16.30 -0.49
N LYS A 199 1.54 -15.19 -1.24
CA LYS A 199 1.95 -13.87 -0.74
C LYS A 199 0.93 -12.81 -1.08
N VAL A 200 0.82 -11.81 -0.21
CA VAL A 200 0.00 -10.62 -0.42
C VAL A 200 0.53 -9.87 -1.64
N ASP A 201 -0.30 -9.77 -2.68
CA ASP A 201 -0.02 -9.06 -3.93
C ASP A 201 -0.73 -7.71 -3.99
N GLY A 202 -1.82 -7.56 -3.21
CA GLY A 202 -2.61 -6.34 -3.09
C GLY A 202 -3.32 -6.27 -1.74
N VAL A 203 -3.55 -5.05 -1.26
CA VAL A 203 -4.44 -4.78 -0.13
C VAL A 203 -5.21 -3.52 -0.46
N ALA A 204 -6.52 -3.54 -0.32
CA ALA A 204 -7.36 -2.35 -0.42
C ALA A 204 -8.19 -2.20 0.86
N LEU A 205 -8.21 -1.00 1.43
CA LEU A 205 -9.19 -0.66 2.45
C LEU A 205 -10.44 -0.17 1.74
N ALA A 206 -11.58 -0.82 1.97
CA ALA A 206 -12.82 -0.50 1.26
C ALA A 206 -14.04 -0.44 2.18
N LEU A 207 -14.96 0.47 1.87
CA LEU A 207 -16.27 0.59 2.52
C LEU A 207 -17.21 -0.54 2.09
N GLU A 208 -18.05 -0.97 3.02
CA GLU A 208 -19.24 -1.76 2.71
C GLU A 208 -20.12 -1.02 1.70
N GLY A 209 -20.66 -1.77 0.73
CA GLY A 209 -21.50 -1.21 -0.33
C GLY A 209 -20.74 -0.52 -1.46
N GLN A 210 -19.40 -0.56 -1.47
CA GLN A 210 -18.62 -0.20 -2.64
C GLN A 210 -19.03 -1.05 -3.85
N LYS A 211 -19.28 -0.36 -4.98
CA LYS A 211 -19.61 -0.99 -6.27
C LYS A 211 -18.52 -0.79 -7.32
N CYS A 212 -17.65 0.18 -7.08
CA CYS A 212 -16.50 0.46 -7.93
C CYS A 212 -15.40 -0.54 -7.60
N ILE A 213 -15.23 -1.55 -8.44
CA ILE A 213 -14.24 -2.60 -8.26
C ILE A 213 -13.07 -2.35 -9.23
N GLU A 214 -11.89 -2.82 -8.84
CA GLU A 214 -10.66 -2.87 -9.64
C GLU A 214 -10.76 -3.77 -10.87
#